data_AF-A0A6B3CGF9-F1
#
_entry.id   AF-A0A6B3CGF9-F1
#
_cell.length_a   1.000
_cell.length_b   1.000
_cell.length_c   1.000
_cell.angle_alpha   90.00
_cell.angle_beta   90.00
_cell.angle_gamma   90.00
#
_symmetry.space_group_name_H-M   'P 1'
#
loop_
_entity.id
_entity.type
_entity.pdbx_description
1 polymer ?
#
loop_
_entity_poly.entity_id
_entity_poly.type
_entity_poly.pdbx_seq_one_letter_code
_entity_poly.pdbx_strand_id
1 'polypeptide(L)'
;PVTSFTTASGIRGSLATSRSSGVVKKGKCDVNGKATTFAFKAADGDLVSWSFFGAADVADEVPDTTVRAILATVREYTPPDS
;
A
#
# COMPACT_ATOMS: atom_id res chain seq x y z
N PRO A 1 -12.36 -0.38 -4.38
CA PRO A 1 -13.12 -1.07 -3.30
C PRO A 1 -12.18 -1.42 -2.16
N VAL A 2 -12.70 -1.48 -0.93
CA VAL A 2 -11.93 -1.99 0.23
C VAL A 2 -12.08 -3.50 0.29
N THR A 3 -10.99 -4.21 0.54
CA THR A 3 -10.94 -5.68 0.63
C THR A 3 -10.21 -6.11 1.89
N SER A 4 -10.57 -7.25 2.48
CA SER A 4 -9.78 -7.83 3.56
C SER A 4 -8.47 -8.38 3.03
N PHE A 5 -7.40 -8.26 3.82
CA PHE A 5 -6.10 -8.82 3.50
C PHE A 5 -5.43 -9.37 4.77
N THR A 6 -4.68 -10.46 4.63
CA THR A 6 -3.87 -11.04 5.70
C THR A 6 -2.43 -11.16 5.22
N THR A 7 -1.48 -10.57 5.95
CA THR A 7 -0.05 -10.67 5.62
C THR A 7 0.47 -12.08 5.91
N ALA A 8 1.65 -12.42 5.40
CA ALA A 8 2.30 -13.70 5.69
C ALA A 8 2.65 -13.86 7.18
N SER A 9 2.83 -12.75 7.92
CA SER A 9 3.02 -12.75 9.37
C SER A 9 1.71 -12.84 10.17
N GLY A 10 0.55 -12.94 9.49
CA GLY A 10 -0.76 -13.11 10.13
C GLY A 10 -1.50 -11.81 10.48
N ILE A 11 -1.00 -10.63 10.08
CA ILE A 11 -1.68 -9.36 10.35
C ILE A 11 -2.90 -9.26 9.46
N ARG A 12 -4.09 -9.11 10.06
CA ARG A 12 -5.36 -8.93 9.35
C ARG A 12 -5.73 -7.46 9.30
N GLY A 13 -6.18 -7.01 8.14
CA GLY A 13 -6.59 -5.62 7.98
C GLY A 13 -7.37 -5.36 6.69
N SER A 14 -7.53 -4.08 6.39
CA SER A 14 -8.27 -3.57 5.24
C SER A 14 -7.32 -3.00 4.21
N LEU A 15 -7.46 -3.41 2.96
CA LEU A 15 -6.65 -3.01 1.82
C LEU A 15 -7.50 -2.27 0.79
N ALA A 16 -7.03 -1.10 0.36
CA ALA A 16 -7.63 -0.34 -0.73
C ALA A 16 -6.55 0.24 -1.65
N THR A 17 -6.89 0.37 -2.93
CA THR A 17 -6.08 1.09 -3.90
C THR A 17 -6.89 2.23 -4.48
N SER A 18 -6.36 3.45 -4.42
CA SER A 18 -6.88 4.64 -5.08
C SER A 18 -5.99 5.00 -6.28
N ARG A 19 -6.59 5.66 -7.27
CA ARG A 19 -5.90 6.16 -8.47
C ARG A 19 -6.44 7.53 -8.83
N SER A 20 -5.57 8.43 -9.30
CA SER A 20 -6.01 9.65 -9.99
C SER A 20 -6.24 9.36 -11.47
N SER A 21 -6.99 10.24 -12.12
CA SER A 21 -7.22 10.18 -13.56
C SER A 21 -7.27 11.59 -14.15
N GLY A 22 -6.87 11.74 -15.41
CA GLY A 22 -6.99 12.99 -16.15
C GLY A 22 -6.04 14.11 -15.71
N VAL A 23 -4.85 13.79 -15.19
CA VAL A 23 -3.86 14.83 -14.85
C VAL A 23 -3.52 15.67 -16.09
N VAL A 24 -3.51 17.00 -15.93
CA VAL A 24 -3.05 17.91 -16.99
C VAL A 24 -1.53 17.83 -17.06
N LYS A 25 -1.01 17.31 -18.17
CA LYS A 25 0.43 17.13 -18.38
C LYS A 25 1.09 18.43 -18.85
N LYS A 26 1.74 19.17 -17.94
CA LYS A 26 2.53 20.37 -18.26
C LYS A 26 4.01 20.04 -18.49
N GLY A 27 4.51 19.00 -17.83
CA GLY A 27 5.86 18.49 -17.94
C GLY A 27 5.91 16.96 -18.03
N LYS A 28 7.12 16.44 -18.27
CA LYS A 28 7.37 15.00 -18.46
C LYS A 28 6.94 14.14 -17.26
N CYS A 29 7.02 14.69 -16.05
CA CYS A 29 6.74 13.97 -14.81
C CYS A 29 5.28 14.06 -14.35
N ASP A 30 4.43 14.77 -15.10
CA ASP A 30 3.01 14.91 -14.75
C ASP A 30 2.25 13.67 -15.22
N VAL A 31 2.04 12.74 -14.30
CA VAL A 31 1.41 11.45 -14.56
C VAL A 31 0.33 11.16 -13.52
N ASN A 32 -0.61 10.27 -13.85
CA ASN A 32 -1.56 9.79 -12.85
C ASN A 32 -0.77 9.12 -11.72
N GLY A 33 -1.35 9.16 -10.51
CA GLY A 33 -0.80 8.50 -9.34
C GLY A 33 -1.71 7.36 -8.91
N LYS A 34 -1.13 6.41 -8.19
CA LYS A 34 -1.87 5.42 -7.41
C LYS A 34 -1.33 5.33 -6.00
N ALA A 35 -2.21 4.99 -5.07
CA ALA A 35 -1.85 4.69 -3.70
C ALA A 35 -2.52 3.39 -3.28
N THR A 36 -1.75 2.43 -2.77
CA THR A 36 -2.28 1.22 -2.14
C THR A 36 -2.03 1.31 -0.65
N THR A 37 -3.08 1.31 0.16
CA THR A 37 -3.01 1.45 1.61
C THR A 37 -3.62 0.23 2.29
N PHE A 38 -2.86 -0.34 3.22
CA PHE A 38 -3.29 -1.38 4.14
C PHE A 38 -3.36 -0.78 5.54
N ALA A 39 -4.52 -0.86 6.19
CA ALA A 39 -4.72 -0.40 7.56
C ALA A 39 -5.09 -1.58 8.46
N PHE A 40 -4.50 -1.64 9.64
CA PHE A 40 -4.69 -2.71 10.62
C PHE A 40 -4.54 -2.17 12.04
N LYS A 41 -5.06 -2.93 13.01
CA LYS A 41 -4.84 -2.65 14.43
C LYS A 41 -3.62 -3.44 14.90
N ALA A 42 -2.63 -2.74 15.45
CA ALA A 42 -1.40 -3.34 15.96
C ALA A 42 -1.63 -4.04 17.31
N ALA A 43 -0.62 -4.79 17.79
CA ALA A 43 -0.71 -5.56 19.04
C ALA A 43 -0.94 -4.68 20.29
N ASP A 44 -0.39 -3.47 20.30
CA ASP A 44 -0.61 -2.45 21.33
C ASP A 44 -1.99 -1.75 21.26
N GLY A 45 -2.73 -2.01 20.18
CA GLY A 45 -4.06 -1.48 19.94
C GLY A 45 -4.11 -0.24 19.05
N ASP A 46 -2.96 0.26 18.58
CA ASP A 46 -2.91 1.43 17.71
C ASP A 46 -3.39 1.10 16.29
N LEU A 47 -3.98 2.10 15.62
CA LEU A 47 -4.33 2.00 14.21
C LEU A 47 -3.11 2.35 13.36
N VAL A 48 -2.55 1.36 12.67
CA VAL A 48 -1.36 1.52 11.82
C VAL A 48 -1.75 1.40 10.35
N SER A 49 -1.02 2.11 9.49
CA SER A 49 -1.16 1.95 8.04
C SER A 49 0.19 1.80 7.34
N TRP A 50 0.20 0.93 6.34
CA TRP A 50 1.28 0.82 5.36
C TRP A 50 0.74 1.31 4.01
N SER A 51 1.48 2.18 3.34
CA SER A 51 1.07 2.71 2.03
C SER A 51 2.20 2.66 1.02
N PHE A 52 1.87 2.22 -0.20
CA PHE A 52 2.71 2.37 -1.38
C PHE A 52 2.11 3.47 -2.27
N PHE A 53 2.94 4.44 -2.66
CA PHE A 53 2.58 5.50 -3.61
C PHE A 53 3.44 5.39 -4.85
N GLY A 54 2.85 5.53 -6.03
CA GLY A 54 3.59 5.45 -7.29
C GLY A 54 2.85 6.06 -8.47
N ALA A 55 3.55 6.14 -9.61
CA ALA A 55 2.94 6.51 -10.88
C ALA A 55 1.93 5.45 -11.33
N ALA A 56 0.94 5.89 -12.09
CA ALA A 56 -0.06 5.07 -12.74
C ALA A 56 -0.14 5.40 -14.23
N ASP A 57 -0.49 4.39 -15.03
CA ASP A 57 -0.61 4.42 -16.49
C ASP A 57 0.69 4.84 -17.21
N VAL A 58 1.83 4.37 -16.68
CA VAL A 58 3.17 4.55 -17.28
C VAL A 58 3.83 3.20 -17.54
N ALA A 59 4.79 3.15 -18.48
CA ALA A 59 5.45 1.90 -18.87
C ALA A 59 6.13 1.19 -17.68
N ASP A 60 6.75 1.96 -16.79
CA ASP A 60 7.46 1.46 -15.61
C ASP A 60 6.58 1.47 -14.34
N GLU A 61 5.26 1.43 -14.48
CA GLU A 61 4.35 1.33 -13.34
C GLU A 61 4.63 0.02 -12.58
N VAL A 62 4.86 0.12 -11.27
CA VAL A 62 5.01 -1.06 -10.41
C VAL A 62 3.68 -1.81 -10.38
N PRO A 63 3.58 -3.07 -10.86
CA PRO A 63 2.31 -3.77 -10.94
C PRO A 63 1.65 -3.98 -9.56
N ASP A 64 0.33 -3.98 -9.51
CA ASP A 64 -0.42 -4.18 -8.25
C ASP A 64 -0.10 -5.54 -7.61
N THR A 65 0.28 -6.54 -8.41
CA THR A 65 0.76 -7.85 -7.93
C THR A 65 2.07 -7.72 -7.15
N THR A 66 3.03 -6.93 -7.64
CA THR A 66 4.28 -6.63 -6.95
C THR A 66 4.03 -5.87 -5.66
N VAL A 67 3.16 -4.85 -5.69
CA VAL A 67 2.80 -4.09 -4.49
C VAL A 67 2.16 -5.00 -3.43
N ARG A 68 1.27 -5.93 -3.83
CA ARG A 68 0.67 -6.92 -2.93
C ARG A 68 1.70 -7.92 -2.40
N ALA A 69 2.69 -8.31 -3.18
CA ALA A 69 3.78 -9.17 -2.72
C ALA A 69 4.63 -8.46 -1.65
N ILE A 70 4.93 -7.18 -1.81
CA ILE A 70 5.61 -6.36 -0.80
C ILE A 70 4.74 -6.26 0.46
N LEU A 71 3.45 -5.91 0.31
CA LEU A 71 2.50 -5.84 1.43
C LEU A 71 2.42 -7.16 2.21
N ALA A 72 2.48 -8.32 1.54
CA ALA A 72 2.44 -9.62 2.20
C ALA A 72 3.58 -9.82 3.21
N THR A 73 4.68 -9.07 3.12
CA THR A 73 5.84 -9.15 4.03
C THR A 73 5.75 -8.23 5.25
N VAL A 74 4.72 -7.37 5.33
CA VAL A 74 4.51 -6.48 6.47
C VAL A 74 4.32 -7.29 7.75
N ARG A 75 5.05 -6.89 8.79
CA ARG A 75 5.09 -7.50 10.12
C ARG A 75 5.36 -6.41 11.17
N GLU A 76 4.87 -6.60 12.38
CA GLU A 76 5.21 -5.75 13.52
C GLU A 76 6.62 -6.06 14.00
N TYR A 77 7.31 -5.04 14.52
CA TYR A 77 8.61 -5.20 15.15
C TYR A 77 8.43 -5.22 16.66
N THR A 78 8.84 -6.31 17.30
CA THR A 78 8.93 -6.42 18.75
C THR A 78 10.41 -6.27 19.15
N PRO A 79 10.77 -5.23 19.92
CA PRO A 79 12.12 -5.12 20.45
C PRO A 79 12.46 -6.32 21.36
N PRO A 80 13.73 -6.78 21.42
CA PRO A 80 14.12 -7.97 22.18
C PRO A 80 13.82 -7.92 23.68
N ASP A 81 13.78 -6.71 24.27
CA ASP A 81 13.64 -6.49 25.72
C ASP A 81 12.24 -6.01 26.14
N SER A 82 11.21 -6.22 25.29
CA SER A 82 9.81 -5.80 25.54
C SER A 82 8.96 -6.87 26.23
#